data_AF-A0A1W9RIA9-F1
#
_entry.id   AF-A0A1W9RIA9-F1
#
_cell.length_a   1.000
_cell.length_b   1.000
_cell.length_c   1.000
_cell.angle_alpha   90.00
_cell.angle_beta   90.00
_cell.angle_gamma   90.00
#
_symmetry.space_group_name_H-M   'P 1'
#
loop_
_entity.id
_entity.type
_entity.pdbx_description
1 polymer ?
#
loop_
_entity_poly.entity_id
_entity_poly.type
_entity_poly.pdbx_seq_one_letter_code
_entity_poly.pdbx_strand_id
1 'polypeptide(L)'
;MPFGFGGRGGGRGRGAGGGGGRGMGGGRGRFLSGRDNFCICPNCKTVVPHQLGVPCYQTACPNCGTPMTRQFQTGVPNMGPQRTATASITIPHIDAEMCTGCRKCLDFCPVNAIEMIENKAVIDVQRCKGCLVCIPACPFGAIKVGEDG
;
A
#
# COMPACT_ATOMS: atom_id res chain seq x y z
N MET A 1 37.64 -7.27 57.34
CA MET A 1 37.80 -7.70 55.93
C MET A 1 36.65 -7.05 55.15
N PRO A 2 36.83 -6.37 54.00
CA PRO A 2 37.76 -6.71 52.92
C PRO A 2 38.56 -5.53 52.29
N PHE A 3 39.83 -5.82 52.01
CA PHE A 3 40.51 -5.59 50.72
C PHE A 3 40.22 -4.31 49.93
N GLY A 4 41.05 -3.28 50.15
CA GLY A 4 41.31 -2.24 49.18
C GLY A 4 42.20 -2.76 48.05
N PHE A 5 41.62 -2.93 46.86
CA PHE A 5 42.34 -3.16 45.60
C PHE A 5 41.69 -2.30 44.52
N GLY A 6 42.48 -1.53 43.77
CA GLY A 6 42.01 -1.05 42.47
C GLY A 6 42.57 0.24 41.90
N GLY A 7 43.63 0.83 42.44
CA GLY A 7 44.30 1.98 41.80
C GLY A 7 45.45 1.54 40.89
N ARG A 8 45.20 1.27 39.60
CA ARG A 8 46.25 1.23 38.56
C ARG A 8 45.74 1.84 37.26
N GLY A 9 46.05 3.11 37.08
CA GLY A 9 46.00 3.77 35.78
C GLY A 9 47.01 3.14 34.81
N GLY A 10 46.61 3.11 33.54
CA GLY A 10 47.47 2.70 32.42
C GLY A 10 47.04 3.46 31.17
N GLY A 11 47.69 4.59 30.91
CA GLY A 11 47.53 5.35 29.67
C GLY A 11 48.24 4.67 28.50
N ARG A 12 47.66 4.75 27.30
CA ARG A 12 48.25 4.54 25.96
C ARG A 12 47.29 5.21 24.98
N GLY A 13 47.60 6.07 24.02
CA GLY A 13 48.81 6.65 23.43
C GLY A 13 48.29 7.38 22.18
N ARG A 14 48.81 8.57 21.85
CA ARG A 14 48.40 9.31 20.64
C ARG A 14 49.18 8.76 19.44
N GLY A 15 48.52 7.95 18.61
CA GLY A 15 49.07 7.48 17.34
C GLY A 15 48.49 8.29 16.18
N ALA A 16 49.28 9.20 15.61
CA ALA A 16 49.00 9.80 14.31
C ALA A 16 49.41 8.79 13.22
N GLY A 17 48.43 8.22 12.52
CA GLY A 17 48.65 7.29 11.42
C GLY A 17 47.79 7.69 10.23
N GLY A 18 48.44 8.19 9.16
CA GLY A 18 47.80 8.44 7.88
C GLY A 18 47.36 7.15 7.21
N GLY A 19 46.26 7.21 6.46
CA GLY A 19 45.77 6.12 5.63
C GLY A 19 44.75 6.64 4.64
N GLY A 20 45.13 6.70 3.35
CA GLY A 20 44.24 7.09 2.27
C GLY A 20 43.02 6.19 2.18
N GLY A 21 41.83 6.80 2.26
CA GLY A 21 40.55 6.16 2.01
C GLY A 21 40.02 6.57 0.65
N ARG A 22 39.93 5.60 -0.26
CA ARG A 22 39.47 5.73 -1.64
C ARG A 22 37.93 5.69 -1.68
N GLY A 23 37.30 6.81 -2.01
CA GLY A 23 36.07 6.86 -2.83
C GLY A 23 34.74 6.34 -2.24
N MET A 24 33.70 6.55 -3.06
CA MET A 24 32.27 6.20 -2.91
C MET A 24 31.50 7.15 -1.98
N GLY A 25 30.61 8.04 -2.41
CA GLY A 25 29.65 7.93 -3.51
C GLY A 25 28.25 7.67 -2.94
N GLY A 26 27.33 8.62 -3.14
CA GLY A 26 25.90 8.44 -2.90
C GLY A 26 25.44 8.88 -1.50
N GLY A 27 24.42 9.70 -1.32
CA GLY A 27 23.49 10.26 -2.26
C GLY A 27 22.61 11.26 -1.51
N ARG A 28 22.07 12.21 -2.27
CA ARG A 28 21.01 13.12 -1.83
C ARG A 28 19.80 12.28 -1.40
N GLY A 29 19.62 12.08 -0.10
CA GLY A 29 18.48 11.33 0.44
C GLY A 29 17.63 12.19 1.35
N ARG A 30 16.65 12.90 0.79
CA ARG A 30 15.47 13.31 1.56
C ARG A 30 14.86 12.02 2.12
N PHE A 31 15.10 11.68 3.39
CA PHE A 31 14.49 10.49 4.01
C PHE A 31 13.02 10.77 4.34
N LEU A 32 12.22 10.89 3.29
CA LEU A 32 10.77 10.67 3.28
C LEU A 32 10.56 9.19 2.89
N SER A 33 10.97 8.22 3.71
CA SER A 33 10.89 6.80 3.32
C SER A 33 10.67 5.85 4.50
N GLY A 34 9.38 5.72 4.84
CA GLY A 34 8.75 4.66 5.62
C GLY A 34 7.28 5.03 5.78
N ARG A 35 6.38 4.47 4.96
CA ARG A 35 4.95 4.85 4.99
C ARG A 35 4.20 4.31 6.21
N ASP A 36 4.73 3.30 6.87
CA ASP A 36 4.17 2.71 8.07
C ASP A 36 5.14 2.91 9.24
N ASN A 37 4.86 3.96 10.01
CA ASN A 37 5.64 4.36 11.18
C ASN A 37 5.09 3.60 12.40
N PHE A 38 5.18 2.26 12.42
CA PHE A 38 4.61 1.43 13.50
C PHE A 38 5.64 0.49 14.14
N CYS A 39 5.47 0.26 15.44
CA CYS A 39 6.20 -0.71 16.23
C CYS A 39 5.28 -1.90 16.55
N ILE A 40 5.76 -3.12 16.35
CA ILE A 40 5.00 -4.35 16.61
C ILE A 40 5.59 -5.12 17.78
N CYS A 41 4.73 -5.64 18.63
CA CYS A 41 5.13 -6.51 19.73
C CYS A 41 5.33 -7.97 19.27
N PRO A 42 6.50 -8.61 19.48
CA PRO A 42 6.73 -10.00 19.10
C PRO A 42 5.96 -11.01 19.96
N ASN A 43 5.54 -10.63 21.17
CA ASN A 43 4.83 -11.52 22.10
C ASN A 43 3.32 -11.51 21.83
N CYS A 44 2.70 -10.34 21.83
CA CYS A 44 1.24 -10.22 21.71
C CYS A 44 0.75 -9.66 20.36
N LYS A 45 1.64 -9.34 19.42
CA LYS A 45 1.33 -8.78 18.08
C LYS A 45 0.61 -7.43 18.09
N THR A 46 0.55 -6.74 19.24
CA THR A 46 0.01 -5.38 19.31
C THR A 46 0.87 -4.43 18.48
N VAL A 47 0.21 -3.58 17.70
CA VAL A 47 0.83 -2.56 16.84
C VAL A 47 0.55 -1.19 17.43
N VAL A 48 1.57 -0.36 17.56
CA VAL A 48 1.45 1.04 18.02
C VAL A 48 2.20 1.97 17.07
N PRO A 49 1.83 3.25 16.98
CA PRO A 49 2.61 4.22 16.21
C PRO A 49 4.02 4.39 16.81
N HIS A 50 5.01 4.43 15.94
CA HIS A 50 6.41 4.70 16.26
C HIS A 50 6.56 6.14 16.77
N GLN A 51 7.26 6.30 17.88
CA GLN A 51 7.54 7.62 18.45
C GLN A 51 8.82 8.20 17.84
N LEU A 52 8.80 9.46 17.41
CA LEU A 52 9.99 10.10 16.84
C LEU A 52 11.09 10.22 17.90
N GLY A 53 12.31 9.85 17.54
CA GLY A 53 13.47 9.91 18.45
C GLY A 53 13.62 8.71 19.39
N VAL A 54 12.67 7.77 19.42
CA VAL A 54 12.76 6.54 20.23
C VAL A 54 12.68 5.32 19.31
N PRO A 55 13.70 4.46 19.24
CA PRO A 55 13.64 3.25 18.43
C PRO A 55 12.69 2.22 19.04
N CYS A 56 11.94 1.47 18.21
CA CYS A 56 10.92 0.52 18.70
C CYS A 56 11.41 -0.45 19.80
N TYR A 57 12.65 -0.93 19.74
CA TYR A 57 13.20 -1.85 20.75
C TYR A 57 13.38 -1.24 22.14
N GLN A 58 13.29 0.08 22.26
CA GLN A 58 13.29 0.80 23.55
C GLN A 58 11.86 1.08 24.07
N THR A 59 10.82 0.89 23.26
CA THR A 59 9.42 1.07 23.68
C THR A 59 8.86 -0.25 24.21
N ALA A 60 8.24 -0.23 25.39
CA ALA A 60 7.57 -1.39 25.97
C ALA A 60 6.13 -1.54 25.44
N CYS A 61 5.69 -2.77 25.20
CA CYS A 61 4.33 -3.05 24.77
C CYS A 61 3.29 -2.66 25.84
N PRO A 62 2.23 -1.88 25.51
CA PRO A 62 1.19 -1.54 26.48
C PRO A 62 0.33 -2.73 26.91
N ASN A 63 0.37 -3.85 26.18
CA ASN A 63 -0.42 -5.03 26.45
C ASN A 63 0.33 -6.08 27.30
N CYS A 64 1.64 -6.25 27.07
CA CYS A 64 2.41 -7.31 27.74
C CYS A 64 3.80 -6.89 28.24
N GLY A 65 4.22 -5.64 28.05
CA GLY A 65 5.49 -5.10 28.54
C GLY A 65 6.75 -5.52 27.76
N THR A 66 6.68 -6.47 26.83
CA THR A 66 7.87 -6.86 26.03
C THR A 66 8.33 -5.75 25.09
N PRO A 67 9.65 -5.63 24.82
CA PRO A 67 10.20 -4.61 23.92
C PRO A 67 9.68 -4.82 22.49
N MET A 68 9.31 -3.73 21.83
CA MET A 68 8.76 -3.81 20.48
C MET A 68 9.86 -4.00 19.43
N THR A 69 9.52 -4.57 18.29
CA THR A 69 10.43 -4.65 17.15
C THR A 69 9.98 -3.71 16.04
N ARG A 70 10.94 -3.21 15.26
CA ARG A 70 10.63 -2.46 14.04
C ARG A 70 10.11 -3.46 13.02
N GLN A 71 8.94 -3.20 12.47
CA GLN A 71 8.40 -4.06 11.42
C GLN A 71 9.19 -3.83 10.14
N PHE A 72 10.26 -4.61 9.96
CA PHE A 72 10.93 -4.76 8.68
C PHE A 72 10.28 -5.95 7.99
N GLN A 73 9.51 -5.70 6.92
CA GLN A 73 9.31 -6.55 5.73
C GLN A 73 7.91 -6.26 5.15
N THR A 74 7.85 -5.60 4.00
CA THR A 74 7.84 -6.24 2.67
C THR A 74 6.75 -7.30 2.57
N GLY A 75 5.56 -6.86 2.19
CA GLY A 75 4.40 -7.73 2.07
C GLY A 75 3.11 -6.98 1.80
N VAL A 76 3.13 -5.99 0.91
CA VAL A 76 1.89 -5.61 0.21
C VAL A 76 1.82 -6.51 -1.03
N PRO A 77 1.18 -7.69 -1.00
CA PRO A 77 0.72 -8.27 -2.25
C PRO A 77 -0.25 -7.26 -2.83
N ASN A 78 0.15 -6.67 -3.96
CA ASN A 78 -0.67 -5.85 -4.85
C ASN A 78 -1.79 -5.05 -4.17
N MET A 79 -1.55 -3.76 -3.98
CA MET A 79 -2.65 -2.77 -4.02
C MET A 79 -3.21 -2.71 -5.46
N GLY A 80 -3.77 -3.82 -5.95
CA GLY A 80 -4.99 -3.73 -6.73
C GLY A 80 -6.03 -3.04 -5.84
N PRO A 81 -6.97 -2.27 -6.41
CA PRO A 81 -7.89 -1.47 -5.62
C PRO A 81 -8.62 -2.39 -4.65
N GLN A 82 -8.33 -2.20 -3.35
CA GLN A 82 -8.91 -2.94 -2.24
C GLN A 82 -10.37 -2.52 -2.12
N ARG A 83 -11.22 -2.99 -3.04
CA ARG A 83 -12.66 -2.76 -3.04
C ARG A 83 -13.33 -3.76 -2.11
N THR A 84 -13.03 -3.68 -0.83
CA THR A 84 -13.88 -4.26 0.20
C THR A 84 -14.96 -3.25 0.55
N ALA A 85 -16.13 -3.48 -0.05
CA ALA A 85 -17.47 -3.02 0.32
C ALA A 85 -17.77 -1.49 0.42
N THR A 86 -18.87 -1.09 -0.24
CA THR A 86 -19.61 0.19 -0.12
C THR A 86 -19.09 1.40 -0.91
N ALA A 87 -18.62 1.21 -2.14
CA ALA A 87 -18.70 2.29 -3.11
C ALA A 87 -20.00 2.11 -3.91
N SER A 88 -20.97 2.97 -3.69
CA SER A 88 -22.18 3.14 -4.50
C SER A 88 -21.77 3.55 -5.92
N ILE A 89 -21.40 2.54 -6.71
CA ILE A 89 -20.95 2.72 -8.09
C ILE A 89 -22.16 2.45 -8.96
N THR A 90 -22.69 3.52 -9.52
CA THR A 90 -23.76 3.49 -10.53
C THR A 90 -23.31 2.65 -11.72
N ILE A 91 -23.84 1.43 -11.81
CA ILE A 91 -23.54 0.51 -12.92
C ILE A 91 -24.56 0.74 -14.04
N PRO A 92 -24.14 1.01 -15.28
CA PRO A 92 -25.09 1.14 -16.38
C PRO A 92 -25.77 -0.20 -16.69
N HIS A 93 -27.06 -0.16 -17.04
CA HIS A 93 -27.85 -1.30 -17.46
C HIS A 93 -27.97 -1.32 -18.99
N ILE A 94 -27.86 -2.50 -19.62
CA ILE A 94 -27.99 -2.66 -21.07
C ILE A 94 -29.33 -3.33 -21.39
N ASP A 95 -30.16 -2.65 -22.17
CA ASP A 95 -31.38 -3.21 -22.72
C ASP A 95 -31.05 -4.13 -23.91
N ALA A 96 -31.18 -5.44 -23.71
CA ALA A 96 -30.89 -6.43 -24.74
C ALA A 96 -31.75 -6.25 -26.01
N GLU A 97 -32.97 -5.74 -25.89
CA GLU A 97 -33.86 -5.51 -27.05
C GLU A 97 -33.33 -4.41 -27.98
N MET A 98 -32.80 -3.33 -27.41
CA MET A 98 -32.27 -2.19 -28.17
C MET A 98 -30.79 -2.40 -28.58
N CYS A 99 -30.09 -3.31 -27.92
CA CYS A 99 -28.69 -3.60 -28.22
C CYS A 99 -28.55 -4.38 -29.53
N THR A 100 -28.00 -3.75 -30.56
CA THR A 100 -27.72 -4.40 -31.86
C THR A 100 -26.40 -5.18 -31.89
N GLY A 101 -25.65 -5.18 -30.79
CA GLY A 101 -24.34 -5.84 -30.74
C GLY A 101 -23.24 -5.14 -31.52
N CYS A 102 -23.39 -3.84 -31.81
CA CYS A 102 -22.44 -3.07 -32.62
C CYS A 102 -21.04 -2.89 -32.02
N ARG A 103 -20.79 -3.37 -30.79
CA ARG A 103 -19.50 -3.39 -30.09
C ARG A 103 -18.83 -2.03 -29.83
N LYS A 104 -19.40 -0.90 -30.27
CA LYS A 104 -18.86 0.44 -30.03
C LYS A 104 -18.58 0.72 -28.55
N CYS A 105 -19.42 0.24 -27.65
CA CYS A 105 -19.21 0.43 -26.21
C CYS A 105 -17.91 -0.20 -25.67
N LEU A 106 -17.37 -1.25 -26.32
CA LEU A 106 -16.10 -1.86 -25.94
C LEU A 106 -14.93 -0.91 -26.17
N ASP A 107 -14.89 -0.24 -27.32
CA ASP A 107 -13.80 0.67 -27.69
C ASP A 107 -13.69 1.87 -26.74
N PHE A 108 -14.82 2.30 -26.18
CA PHE A 108 -14.89 3.42 -25.24
C PHE A 108 -14.67 2.98 -23.78
N CYS A 109 -14.61 1.68 -23.49
CA CYS A 109 -14.46 1.19 -22.11
C CYS A 109 -12.97 1.18 -21.71
N PRO A 110 -12.50 2.07 -20.82
CA PRO A 110 -11.07 2.14 -20.46
C PRO A 110 -10.59 0.93 -19.66
N VAL A 111 -11.53 0.16 -19.10
CA VAL A 111 -11.26 -1.01 -18.23
C VAL A 111 -11.67 -2.32 -18.88
N ASN A 112 -12.17 -2.30 -20.13
CA ASN A 112 -12.67 -3.49 -20.83
C ASN A 112 -13.61 -4.34 -19.95
N ALA A 113 -14.59 -3.67 -19.32
CA ALA A 113 -15.57 -4.30 -18.44
C ALA A 113 -16.83 -4.78 -19.18
N ILE A 114 -16.83 -4.77 -20.51
CA ILE A 114 -17.97 -5.19 -21.34
C ILE A 114 -17.56 -6.46 -22.07
N GLU A 115 -18.47 -7.43 -22.13
CA GLU A 115 -18.32 -8.68 -22.86
C GLU A 115 -19.46 -8.84 -23.87
N MET A 116 -19.22 -9.67 -24.89
CA MET A 116 -20.22 -9.95 -25.92
C MET A 116 -20.73 -11.37 -25.74
N ILE A 117 -21.96 -11.51 -25.26
CA ILE A 117 -22.64 -12.79 -25.06
C ILE A 117 -23.85 -12.80 -26.01
N GLU A 118 -23.95 -13.80 -26.89
CA GLU A 118 -25.07 -13.94 -27.83
C GLU A 118 -25.34 -12.68 -28.70
N ASN A 119 -24.28 -12.01 -29.13
CA ASN A 119 -24.33 -10.73 -29.86
C ASN A 119 -24.94 -9.55 -29.06
N LYS A 120 -25.06 -9.67 -27.74
CA LYS A 120 -25.46 -8.60 -26.84
C LYS A 120 -24.28 -8.19 -25.97
N ALA A 121 -24.20 -6.90 -25.67
CA ALA A 121 -23.20 -6.37 -24.75
C ALA A 121 -23.66 -6.62 -23.31
N VAL A 122 -22.80 -7.22 -22.50
CA VAL A 122 -23.03 -7.53 -21.08
C VAL A 122 -21.94 -6.86 -20.26
N ILE A 123 -22.31 -6.15 -19.20
CA ILE A 123 -21.36 -5.44 -18.34
C ILE A 123 -20.98 -6.33 -17.16
N ASP A 124 -19.67 -6.49 -16.96
CA ASP A 124 -19.09 -7.11 -15.78
C ASP A 124 -19.05 -6.09 -14.63
N VAL A 125 -19.91 -6.31 -13.64
CA VAL A 125 -20.05 -5.45 -12.46
C VAL A 125 -18.77 -5.37 -11.63
N GLN A 126 -17.95 -6.43 -11.62
CA GLN A 126 -16.71 -6.48 -10.84
C GLN A 126 -15.61 -5.63 -11.48
N ARG A 127 -15.55 -5.61 -12.81
CA ARG A 127 -14.60 -4.78 -13.57
C ARG A 127 -15.09 -3.36 -13.81
N CYS A 128 -16.40 -3.13 -13.80
CA CYS A 128 -16.99 -1.83 -14.05
C CYS A 128 -16.58 -0.82 -12.96
N LYS A 129 -16.13 0.36 -13.40
CA LYS A 129 -15.81 1.49 -12.52
C LYS A 129 -16.91 2.55 -12.45
N GLY A 130 -18.02 2.37 -13.17
CA GLY A 130 -19.12 3.34 -13.22
C GLY A 130 -18.73 4.67 -13.86
N CYS A 131 -17.86 4.65 -14.87
CA CYS A 131 -17.45 5.88 -15.58
C CYS A 131 -18.52 6.42 -16.54
N LEU A 132 -19.55 5.61 -16.85
CA LEU A 132 -20.71 5.96 -17.70
C LEU A 132 -20.38 6.42 -19.13
N VAL A 133 -19.12 6.28 -19.58
CA VAL A 133 -18.67 6.65 -20.95
C VAL A 133 -19.37 5.81 -22.02
N CYS A 134 -19.81 4.61 -21.68
CA CYS A 134 -20.55 3.73 -22.59
C CYS A 134 -21.92 4.29 -23.00
N ILE A 135 -22.56 5.10 -22.14
CA ILE A 135 -23.91 5.65 -22.41
C ILE A 135 -23.91 6.52 -23.67
N PRO A 136 -23.13 7.62 -23.75
CA PRO A 136 -23.07 8.43 -24.96
C PRO A 136 -22.41 7.71 -26.15
N ALA A 137 -21.61 6.67 -25.90
CA ALA A 137 -21.02 5.86 -26.97
C ALA A 137 -22.03 4.97 -27.70
N CYS A 138 -23.21 4.71 -27.12
CA CYS A 138 -24.23 3.88 -27.72
C CYS A 138 -25.10 4.71 -28.69
N PRO A 139 -24.98 4.54 -30.02
CA PRO A 139 -25.80 5.30 -30.98
C PRO A 139 -27.28 4.89 -30.96
N PHE A 140 -27.59 3.72 -30.39
CA PHE A 140 -28.95 3.17 -30.30
C PHE A 140 -29.64 3.54 -28.98
N GLY A 141 -28.93 4.16 -28.03
CA GLY A 141 -29.49 4.47 -26.71
C GLY A 141 -29.85 3.23 -25.89
N ALA A 142 -29.24 2.08 -26.16
CA ALA A 142 -29.52 0.81 -25.50
C ALA A 142 -28.94 0.70 -24.07
N ILE A 143 -28.20 1.71 -23.61
CA ILE A 143 -27.51 1.71 -22.31
C ILE A 143 -28.11 2.82 -21.45
N LYS A 144 -28.67 2.44 -20.30
CA LYS A 144 -29.27 3.35 -19.31
C LYS A 144 -28.43 3.42 -18.05
N VAL A 145 -28.57 4.48 -17.29
CA VAL A 145 -27.98 4.59 -15.95
C VAL A 145 -28.74 3.61 -15.05
N GLY A 146 -28.05 2.62 -14.45
CA GLY A 146 -28.65 1.78 -13.43
C GLY A 146 -28.58 2.51 -12.10
N GLU A 147 -29.74 2.84 -11.55
CA GLU A 147 -29.86 3.38 -10.20
C GLU A 147 -29.80 2.20 -9.23
N ASP A 148 -28.69 2.09 -8.53
CA ASP A 148 -28.54 1.20 -7.40
C ASP A 148 -29.10 1.94 -6.17
N GLY A 149 -30.30 1.54 -5.71
CA GLY A 149 -30.96 2.07 -4.51
C GLY A 149 -30.23 1.73 -3.22
#